data_AF-A0AB38UT21-F1
#
_entry.id   AF-A0AB38UT21-F1
#
_cell.length_a   1.000
_cell.length_b   1.000
_cell.length_c   1.000
_cell.angle_alpha   90.00
_cell.angle_beta   90.00
_cell.angle_gamma   90.00
#
_symmetry.space_group_name_H-M   'P 1'
#
loop_
_entity.id
_entity.type
_entity.pdbx_description
1 polymer ?
#
loop_
_entity_poly.entity_id
_entity_poly.type
_entity_poly.pdbx_seq_one_letter_code
_entity_poly.pdbx_strand_id
1 'polypeptide(L)'
;MTTNGRVVVTAGPTIGADDIHAVLPTAEVVAPIAFGQALGYGLRPGDTLLIVDGLFFQQASVRHKELLTLIDDGVRVVGSSSMGALRAAELHPFGMEGYGWVFEGYRDGLLEADDEVGMVHGDPEDGYPVFVDALVNIRHTVARAVESGLISAILADQLIETARSTPFTQRTWNRLLEAVGAPESRILATQLRSLRVDIKHADALLALREVVRGKGGRSVRPGPPPTIWSERWRQRWAPATPVPVTTDSGAQSAVDVGDLDVLSLLSVCAIDRWAYVPALEQVAAWYWNLTHPDDGGAVCERAARAVAEVAADSYLRSLETVAHRYAQATGIIDESGFPEHVRAHWLTAEENDRLRDDPIAVSARLTTRTLFFARSLPAIQHFLELLRADPRLPEWRAMAARALAQRDELARQKPHLNVRRPDPGQLKRLFANRWGTEVNRIELAQRGLMTEDAFYTAATPFAVAAADDELPSLEVGRLGSGRSMGTG
;
A
#
# COMPACT_ATOMS: atom_id res chain seq x y z
N MET A 1 -34.18 -1.64 -2.44
CA MET A 1 -33.40 -0.42 -2.16
C MET A 1 -31.98 -0.70 -2.59
N THR A 2 -31.55 -0.19 -3.74
CA THR A 2 -30.15 -0.31 -4.16
C THR A 2 -29.33 0.54 -3.22
N THR A 3 -28.54 -0.08 -2.35
CA THR A 3 -27.53 0.61 -1.54
C THR A 3 -26.64 1.38 -2.50
N ASN A 4 -26.69 2.72 -2.48
CA ASN A 4 -25.68 3.52 -3.18
C ASN A 4 -24.32 3.14 -2.58
N GLY A 5 -23.41 2.65 -3.41
CA GLY A 5 -22.04 2.37 -2.99
C GLY A 5 -21.37 3.64 -2.47
N ARG A 6 -20.32 3.46 -1.65
CA ARG A 6 -19.51 4.59 -1.16
C ARG A 6 -18.89 5.33 -2.35
N VAL A 7 -18.77 6.65 -2.23
CA VAL A 7 -18.05 7.47 -3.21
C VAL A 7 -16.94 8.18 -2.50
N VAL A 8 -15.70 7.78 -2.77
CA VAL A 8 -14.50 8.45 -2.27
C VAL A 8 -14.01 9.41 -3.35
N VAL A 9 -13.78 10.67 -3.00
CA VAL A 9 -13.32 11.73 -3.90
C VAL A 9 -11.96 12.23 -3.42
N THR A 10 -10.91 12.09 -4.24
CA THR A 10 -9.57 12.59 -3.90
C THR A 10 -9.41 13.99 -4.47
N ALA A 11 -9.38 15.00 -3.62
CA ALA A 11 -9.40 16.40 -4.03
C ALA A 11 -8.55 17.28 -3.10
N GLY A 12 -8.09 18.42 -3.63
CA GLY A 12 -7.42 19.45 -2.85
C GLY A 12 -7.50 20.79 -3.57
N PRO A 13 -6.44 21.24 -4.25
CA PRO A 13 -6.38 22.58 -4.84
C PRO A 13 -7.32 22.80 -6.03
N THR A 14 -7.81 21.75 -6.68
CA THR A 14 -8.70 21.89 -7.86
C THR A 14 -10.14 22.21 -7.46
N ILE A 15 -10.63 21.61 -6.37
CA ILE A 15 -12.02 21.75 -5.92
C ILE A 15 -12.10 21.47 -4.41
N GLY A 16 -12.82 22.34 -3.69
CA GLY A 16 -13.00 22.22 -2.24
C GLY A 16 -14.08 21.20 -1.85
N ALA A 17 -14.05 20.75 -0.59
CA ALA A 17 -15.04 19.82 -0.04
C ALA A 17 -16.47 20.39 -0.11
N ASP A 18 -16.66 21.69 0.12
CA ASP A 18 -17.98 22.32 0.07
C ASP A 18 -18.63 22.22 -1.31
N ASP A 19 -17.87 22.44 -2.38
CA ASP A 19 -18.34 22.30 -3.76
C ASP A 19 -18.68 20.84 -4.10
N ILE A 20 -17.86 19.90 -3.61
CA ILE A 20 -18.13 18.46 -3.77
C ILE A 20 -19.43 18.10 -3.06
N HIS A 21 -19.60 18.50 -1.79
CA HIS A 21 -20.78 18.18 -1.00
C HIS A 21 -22.05 18.89 -1.50
N ALA A 22 -21.93 20.04 -2.17
CA ALA A 22 -23.05 20.70 -2.84
C ALA A 22 -23.63 19.84 -3.98
N VAL A 23 -22.80 19.05 -4.67
CA VAL A 23 -23.22 18.14 -5.74
C VAL A 23 -23.53 16.74 -5.22
N LEU A 24 -22.71 16.22 -4.31
CA LEU A 24 -22.81 14.88 -3.74
C LEU A 24 -22.59 14.94 -2.21
N PRO A 25 -23.65 15.19 -1.41
CA PRO A 25 -23.54 15.38 0.03
C PRO A 25 -22.91 14.19 0.78
N THR A 26 -23.07 12.97 0.24
CA THR A 26 -22.58 11.72 0.86
C THR A 26 -21.17 11.33 0.43
N ALA A 27 -20.47 12.16 -0.34
CA ALA A 27 -19.10 11.88 -0.77
C ALA A 27 -18.14 11.86 0.43
N GLU A 28 -17.21 10.90 0.45
CA GLU A 28 -16.07 10.90 1.36
C GLU A 28 -14.92 11.64 0.69
N VAL A 29 -14.68 12.90 1.08
CA VAL A 29 -13.61 13.71 0.52
C VAL A 29 -12.31 13.43 1.26
N VAL A 30 -11.30 12.99 0.53
CA VAL A 30 -9.95 12.69 1.04
C VAL A 30 -8.90 13.53 0.32
N ALA A 31 -7.74 13.66 0.94
CA ALA A 31 -6.61 14.40 0.38
C ALA A 31 -6.20 13.90 -1.03
N PRO A 32 -5.46 14.72 -1.81
CA PRO A 32 -4.95 14.31 -3.11
C PRO A 32 -4.18 12.99 -3.06
N ILE A 33 -4.50 12.08 -3.98
CA ILE A 33 -4.03 10.69 -3.93
C ILE A 33 -2.53 10.56 -4.25
N ALA A 34 -1.85 9.69 -3.50
CA ALA A 34 -0.46 9.28 -3.73
C ALA A 34 -0.33 7.75 -3.84
N PHE A 35 0.87 7.28 -4.15
CA PHE A 35 1.19 5.85 -4.25
C PHE A 35 0.81 5.08 -2.99
N GLY A 36 0.03 4.02 -3.16
CA GLY A 36 -0.44 3.12 -2.10
C GLY A 36 -1.83 3.47 -1.56
N GLN A 37 -2.25 4.74 -1.66
CA GLN A 37 -3.46 5.21 -0.99
C GLN A 37 -4.76 4.66 -1.58
N ALA A 38 -4.79 4.36 -2.89
CA ALA A 38 -5.97 3.80 -3.54
C ALA A 38 -6.45 2.51 -2.87
N LEU A 39 -5.51 1.67 -2.43
CA LEU A 39 -5.79 0.39 -1.78
C LEU A 39 -6.19 0.54 -0.31
N GLY A 40 -5.84 1.68 0.31
CA GLY A 40 -6.12 1.99 1.72
C GLY A 40 -7.54 2.45 2.00
N TYR A 41 -8.29 2.90 0.99
CA TYR A 41 -9.67 3.40 1.18
C TYR A 41 -10.72 2.31 1.48
N GLY A 42 -10.34 1.03 1.30
CA GLY A 42 -11.21 -0.11 1.62
C GLY A 42 -12.49 -0.16 0.78
N LEU A 43 -12.39 0.28 -0.47
CA LEU A 43 -13.48 0.24 -1.45
C LEU A 43 -13.84 -1.20 -1.81
N ARG A 44 -15.13 -1.46 -2.02
CA ARG A 44 -15.70 -2.78 -2.31
C ARG A 44 -16.38 -2.78 -3.69
N PRO A 45 -16.68 -3.96 -4.26
CA PRO A 45 -17.46 -4.03 -5.50
C PRO A 45 -18.74 -3.18 -5.42
N GLY A 46 -18.92 -2.26 -6.37
CA GLY A 46 -20.04 -1.32 -6.39
C GLY A 46 -19.76 0.06 -5.78
N ASP A 47 -18.65 0.25 -5.07
CA ASP A 47 -18.18 1.57 -4.64
C ASP A 47 -17.52 2.34 -5.81
N THR A 48 -17.32 3.64 -5.63
CA THR A 48 -16.69 4.53 -6.62
C THR A 48 -15.51 5.28 -6.02
N LEU A 49 -14.40 5.32 -6.76
CA LEU A 49 -13.27 6.21 -6.54
C LEU A 49 -13.27 7.28 -7.64
N LEU A 50 -13.52 8.55 -7.27
CA LEU A 50 -13.32 9.70 -8.16
C LEU A 50 -11.99 10.37 -7.82
N ILE A 51 -11.05 10.33 -8.77
CA ILE A 51 -9.77 10.99 -8.66
C ILE A 51 -9.87 12.34 -9.35
N VAL A 52 -9.79 13.42 -8.56
CA VAL A 52 -9.59 14.77 -9.10
C VAL A 52 -8.10 15.07 -9.00
N ASP A 53 -7.61 15.25 -7.78
CA ASP A 53 -6.21 15.60 -7.50
C ASP A 53 -5.39 14.41 -7.02
N GLY A 54 -4.10 14.47 -7.35
CA GLY A 54 -3.07 13.56 -6.86
C GLY A 54 -1.75 14.28 -6.67
N LEU A 55 -0.92 13.73 -5.80
CA LEU A 55 0.41 14.27 -5.53
C LEU A 55 1.42 13.77 -6.58
N PHE A 56 2.29 14.65 -7.04
CA PHE A 56 3.43 14.33 -7.87
C PHE A 56 4.64 15.17 -7.45
N PHE A 57 5.83 14.83 -7.92
CA PHE A 57 7.11 15.47 -7.59
C PHE A 57 7.59 15.25 -6.14
N GLN A 58 6.83 15.66 -5.12
CA GLN A 58 7.18 15.49 -3.70
C GLN A 58 6.94 14.07 -3.20
N GLN A 59 5.94 13.39 -3.76
CA GLN A 59 5.59 12.01 -3.47
C GLN A 59 5.40 11.25 -4.78
N ALA A 60 5.59 9.94 -4.74
CA ALA A 60 5.26 9.09 -5.87
C ALA A 60 3.75 9.12 -6.12
N SER A 61 3.35 9.40 -7.35
CA SER A 61 1.95 9.43 -7.75
C SER A 61 1.32 8.04 -7.72
N VAL A 62 -0.01 8.00 -7.60
CA VAL A 62 -0.80 6.77 -7.73
C VAL A 62 -0.41 6.00 -8.99
N ARG A 63 -0.26 4.68 -8.83
CA ARG A 63 0.21 3.77 -9.89
C ARG A 63 -0.97 3.14 -10.63
N HIS A 64 -0.77 2.92 -11.93
CA HIS A 64 -1.73 2.21 -12.79
C HIS A 64 -2.19 0.89 -12.20
N LYS A 65 -1.27 0.09 -11.66
CA LYS A 65 -1.61 -1.23 -11.11
C LYS A 65 -2.55 -1.15 -9.91
N GLU A 66 -2.53 -0.08 -9.11
CA GLU A 66 -3.47 0.08 -8.00
C GLU A 66 -4.88 0.31 -8.53
N LEU A 67 -5.02 1.18 -9.52
CA LEU A 67 -6.32 1.51 -10.12
C LEU A 67 -6.89 0.32 -10.90
N LEU A 68 -6.04 -0.38 -11.66
CA LEU A 68 -6.40 -1.62 -12.35
C LEU A 68 -6.85 -2.71 -11.37
N THR A 69 -6.22 -2.78 -10.20
CA THR A 69 -6.62 -3.70 -9.13
C THR A 69 -8.03 -3.37 -8.61
N LEU A 70 -8.33 -2.10 -8.35
CA LEU A 70 -9.67 -1.69 -7.92
C LEU A 70 -10.74 -1.95 -9.00
N ILE A 71 -10.43 -1.70 -10.26
CA ILE A 71 -11.33 -1.97 -11.39
C ILE A 71 -11.66 -3.47 -11.48
N ASP A 72 -10.65 -4.33 -11.34
CA ASP A 72 -10.82 -5.79 -11.33
C ASP A 72 -11.67 -6.26 -10.14
N ASP A 73 -11.51 -5.62 -8.98
CA ASP A 73 -12.33 -5.84 -7.78
C ASP A 73 -13.77 -5.28 -7.93
N GLY A 74 -14.14 -4.72 -9.09
CA GLY A 74 -15.48 -4.22 -9.39
C GLY A 74 -15.79 -2.84 -8.79
N VAL A 75 -14.77 -2.09 -8.39
CA VAL A 75 -14.88 -0.68 -8.01
C VAL A 75 -14.95 0.17 -9.28
N ARG A 76 -15.87 1.13 -9.31
CA ARG A 76 -15.93 2.13 -10.39
C ARG A 76 -14.81 3.15 -10.17
N VAL A 77 -13.85 3.24 -11.08
CA VAL A 77 -12.77 4.23 -10.99
C VAL A 77 -12.98 5.30 -12.05
N VAL A 78 -13.07 6.55 -11.60
CA VAL A 78 -13.33 7.74 -12.41
C VAL A 78 -12.19 8.74 -12.22
N GLY A 79 -11.74 9.40 -13.29
CA GLY A 79 -10.74 10.46 -13.22
C GLY A 79 -11.16 11.72 -13.96
N SER A 80 -10.73 12.88 -13.48
CA SER A 80 -10.99 14.17 -14.13
C SER A 80 -9.93 15.21 -13.77
N SER A 81 -9.90 16.31 -14.55
CA SER A 81 -9.24 17.58 -14.24
C SER A 81 -7.71 17.62 -14.06
N SER A 82 -7.13 16.83 -13.16
CA SER A 82 -5.74 16.92 -12.75
C SER A 82 -5.06 15.56 -12.96
N MET A 83 -4.33 15.03 -11.97
CA MET A 83 -3.79 13.67 -11.98
C MET A 83 -4.86 12.61 -12.35
N GLY A 84 -6.12 12.85 -11.96
CA GLY A 84 -7.23 11.99 -12.33
C GLY A 84 -7.46 11.88 -13.83
N ALA A 85 -7.45 13.01 -14.57
CA ALA A 85 -7.62 13.02 -16.02
C ALA A 85 -6.48 12.28 -16.74
N LEU A 86 -5.24 12.48 -16.30
CA LEU A 86 -4.07 11.79 -16.85
C LEU A 86 -4.21 10.26 -16.70
N ARG A 87 -4.51 9.80 -15.47
CA ARG A 87 -4.70 8.37 -15.19
C ARG A 87 -5.90 7.79 -15.93
N ALA A 88 -6.99 8.55 -16.03
CA ALA A 88 -8.16 8.13 -16.80
C ALA A 88 -7.82 7.97 -18.28
N ALA A 89 -7.06 8.90 -18.89
CA ALA A 89 -6.67 8.79 -20.30
C ALA A 89 -5.83 7.52 -20.56
N GLU A 90 -4.84 7.25 -19.71
CA GLU A 90 -3.98 6.07 -19.81
C GLU A 90 -4.75 4.75 -19.56
N LEU A 91 -5.72 4.78 -18.66
CA LEU A 91 -6.48 3.59 -18.23
C LEU A 91 -7.85 3.45 -18.87
N HIS A 92 -8.25 4.37 -19.75
CA HIS A 92 -9.51 4.34 -20.46
C HIS A 92 -9.72 3.03 -21.24
N PRO A 93 -8.71 2.48 -21.95
CA PRO A 93 -8.83 1.19 -22.62
C PRO A 93 -9.13 0.02 -21.68
N PHE A 94 -8.82 0.17 -20.39
CA PHE A 94 -8.96 -0.86 -19.34
C PHE A 94 -10.17 -0.64 -18.42
N GLY A 95 -11.03 0.34 -18.72
CA GLY A 95 -12.30 0.53 -18.02
C GLY A 95 -12.33 1.65 -16.98
N MET A 96 -11.26 2.44 -16.84
CA MET A 96 -11.34 3.69 -16.09
C MET A 96 -12.17 4.73 -16.86
N GLU A 97 -13.12 5.36 -16.18
CA GLU A 97 -13.93 6.44 -16.76
C GLU A 97 -13.18 7.76 -16.65
N GLY A 98 -13.28 8.60 -17.68
CA GLY A 98 -12.71 9.93 -17.69
C GLY A 98 -13.74 10.96 -18.12
N TYR A 99 -13.71 12.14 -17.49
CA TYR A 99 -14.62 13.24 -17.79
C TYR A 99 -13.89 14.58 -17.82
N GLY A 100 -14.34 15.46 -18.70
CA GLY A 100 -13.84 16.82 -18.82
C GLY A 100 -12.85 17.02 -19.95
N TRP A 101 -12.61 18.29 -20.27
CA TRP A 101 -11.74 18.72 -21.36
C TRP A 101 -10.30 18.24 -21.17
N VAL A 102 -9.80 18.23 -19.93
CA VAL A 102 -8.42 17.79 -19.66
C VAL A 102 -8.26 16.29 -19.94
N PHE A 103 -9.25 15.47 -19.58
CA PHE A 103 -9.22 14.04 -19.90
C PHE A 103 -9.28 13.80 -21.41
N GLU A 104 -10.21 14.45 -22.11
CA GLU A 104 -10.34 14.35 -23.56
C GLU A 104 -9.06 14.82 -24.25
N GLY A 105 -8.46 15.90 -23.76
CA GLY A 105 -7.20 16.43 -24.26
C GLY A 105 -6.05 15.43 -24.16
N TYR A 106 -5.89 14.72 -23.03
CA TYR A 106 -4.90 13.65 -22.92
C TYR A 106 -5.24 12.42 -23.76
N ARG A 107 -6.51 12.00 -23.77
CA ARG A 107 -6.97 10.83 -24.53
C ARG A 107 -6.74 10.99 -26.02
N ASP A 108 -7.00 12.19 -26.54
CA ASP A 108 -6.96 12.50 -27.97
C ASP A 108 -5.58 13.05 -28.41
N GLY A 109 -4.60 13.13 -27.50
CA GLY A 109 -3.23 13.57 -27.77
C GLY A 109 -3.05 15.09 -27.95
N LEU A 110 -4.05 15.90 -27.58
CA LEU A 110 -3.92 17.35 -27.53
C LEU A 110 -3.01 17.81 -26.38
N LEU A 111 -3.02 17.06 -25.27
CA LEU A 111 -2.15 17.22 -24.13
C LEU A 111 -1.24 15.99 -24.04
N GLU A 112 0.07 16.20 -23.96
CA GLU A 112 1.04 15.10 -23.87
C GLU A 112 1.95 15.23 -22.65
N ALA A 113 2.18 16.45 -22.15
CA ALA A 113 3.06 16.67 -21.01
C ALA A 113 2.33 16.51 -19.68
N ASP A 114 2.94 15.76 -18.75
CA ASP A 114 2.41 15.54 -17.39
C ASP A 114 2.23 16.85 -16.61
N ASP A 115 3.06 17.86 -16.89
CA ASP A 115 3.05 19.12 -16.19
C ASP A 115 2.01 20.13 -16.72
N GLU A 116 1.19 19.75 -17.71
CA GLU A 116 0.04 20.54 -18.17
C GLU A 116 -0.95 20.80 -17.03
N VAL A 117 -1.10 19.81 -16.14
CA VAL A 117 -1.97 19.88 -14.96
C VAL A 117 -1.23 20.27 -13.68
N GLY A 118 0.10 20.45 -13.74
CA GLY A 118 0.94 20.74 -12.59
C GLY A 118 0.70 22.13 -12.01
N MET A 119 0.61 22.24 -10.68
CA MET A 119 0.39 23.50 -9.98
C MET A 119 1.24 23.57 -8.71
N VAL A 120 1.43 24.78 -8.18
CA VAL A 120 2.05 25.00 -6.86
C VAL A 120 0.97 25.52 -5.92
N HIS A 121 0.74 24.80 -4.83
CA HIS A 121 -0.26 25.14 -3.83
C HIS A 121 0.33 25.10 -2.42
N GLY A 122 -0.33 25.77 -1.48
CA GLY A 122 -0.02 25.70 -0.05
C GLY A 122 -0.57 24.44 0.60
N ASP A 123 -0.43 24.38 1.92
CA ASP A 123 -0.78 23.20 2.70
C ASP A 123 -2.30 23.00 2.83
N PRO A 124 -2.76 21.79 3.15
CA PRO A 124 -4.18 21.49 3.36
C PRO A 124 -4.83 22.35 4.45
N GLU A 125 -4.07 22.73 5.48
CA GLU A 125 -4.53 23.53 6.62
C GLU A 125 -5.00 24.93 6.19
N ASP A 126 -4.43 25.46 5.11
CA ASP A 126 -4.80 26.76 4.52
C ASP A 126 -5.84 26.64 3.40
N GLY A 127 -6.38 25.42 3.16
CA GLY A 127 -7.33 25.17 2.08
C GLY A 127 -6.69 25.12 0.69
N TYR A 128 -5.41 24.72 0.59
CA TYR A 128 -4.68 24.58 -0.67
C TYR A 128 -4.60 25.85 -1.54
N PRO A 129 -4.11 27.00 -1.01
CA PRO A 129 -4.02 28.22 -1.80
C PRO A 129 -3.10 28.04 -3.01
N VAL A 130 -3.56 28.39 -4.22
CA VAL A 130 -2.79 28.20 -5.46
C VAL A 130 -1.87 29.40 -5.72
N PHE A 131 -0.56 29.16 -5.78
CA PHE A 131 0.47 30.15 -6.06
C PHE A 131 0.89 30.19 -7.53
N VAL A 132 0.86 29.03 -8.19
CA VAL A 132 1.15 28.90 -9.64
C VAL A 132 0.11 27.98 -10.26
N ASP A 133 -0.55 28.47 -11.30
CA ASP A 133 -1.67 27.79 -11.94
C ASP A 133 -1.20 26.73 -12.95
N ALA A 134 -2.10 25.81 -13.28
CA ALA A 134 -1.87 24.78 -14.28
C ALA A 134 -1.83 25.38 -15.70
N LEU A 135 -1.05 24.79 -16.59
CA LEU A 135 -0.92 25.27 -17.97
C LEU A 135 -2.25 25.17 -18.73
N VAL A 136 -3.08 24.16 -18.45
CA VAL A 136 -4.44 24.09 -19.00
C VAL A 136 -5.30 25.30 -18.63
N ASN A 137 -5.23 25.77 -17.38
CA ASN A 137 -5.93 26.99 -16.95
C ASN A 137 -5.35 28.25 -17.59
N ILE A 138 -4.02 28.31 -17.75
CA ILE A 138 -3.33 29.39 -18.47
C ILE A 138 -3.82 29.46 -19.94
N ARG A 139 -3.91 28.33 -20.64
CA ARG A 139 -4.43 28.25 -22.03
C ARG A 139 -5.83 28.83 -22.15
N HIS A 140 -6.75 28.41 -21.28
CA HIS A 140 -8.13 28.93 -21.29
C HIS A 140 -8.23 30.40 -20.87
N THR A 141 -7.39 30.85 -19.94
CA THR A 141 -7.33 32.26 -19.52
C THR A 141 -6.83 33.15 -20.66
N VAL A 142 -5.77 32.71 -21.36
CA VAL A 142 -5.24 33.41 -22.54
C VAL A 142 -6.28 33.45 -23.67
N ALA A 143 -6.99 32.35 -23.94
CA ALA A 143 -8.05 32.32 -24.94
C ALA A 143 -9.16 33.34 -24.61
N ARG A 144 -9.64 33.39 -23.36
CA ARG A 144 -10.60 34.40 -22.88
C ARG A 144 -10.08 35.84 -23.03
N ALA A 145 -8.79 36.04 -22.79
CA ALA A 145 -8.16 37.34 -22.92
C ALA A 145 -8.09 37.80 -24.40
N VAL A 146 -7.90 36.87 -25.34
CA VAL A 146 -8.00 37.16 -26.78
C VAL A 146 -9.43 37.49 -27.18
N GLU A 147 -10.40 36.68 -26.75
CA GLU A 147 -11.83 36.91 -27.04
C GLU A 147 -12.34 38.26 -26.51
N SER A 148 -11.84 38.70 -25.36
CA SER A 148 -12.20 40.00 -24.78
C SER A 148 -11.41 41.18 -25.38
N GLY A 149 -10.45 40.91 -26.28
CA GLY A 149 -9.58 41.92 -26.89
C GLY A 149 -8.51 42.48 -25.95
N LEU A 150 -8.28 41.85 -24.77
CA LEU A 150 -7.25 42.28 -23.83
C LEU A 150 -5.84 42.05 -24.38
N ILE A 151 -5.62 40.95 -25.10
CA ILE A 151 -4.36 40.62 -25.76
C ILE A 151 -4.58 40.18 -27.20
N SER A 152 -3.54 40.31 -28.04
CA SER A 152 -3.57 39.79 -29.40
C SER A 152 -3.34 38.28 -29.44
N ALA A 153 -3.79 37.62 -30.51
CA ALA A 153 -3.50 36.21 -30.76
C ALA A 153 -1.99 35.91 -30.81
N ILE A 154 -1.18 36.85 -31.34
CA ILE A 154 0.28 36.71 -31.40
C ILE A 154 0.88 36.66 -29.98
N LEU A 155 0.46 37.56 -29.10
CA LEU A 155 0.94 37.58 -27.72
C LEU A 155 0.47 36.34 -26.95
N ALA A 156 -0.76 35.87 -27.23
CA ALA A 156 -1.28 34.63 -26.67
C ALA A 156 -0.39 33.43 -27.02
N ASP A 157 -0.06 33.24 -28.30
CA ASP A 157 0.80 32.13 -28.74
C ASP A 157 2.18 32.19 -28.09
N GLN A 158 2.78 33.40 -28.02
CA GLN A 158 4.07 33.61 -27.34
C GLN A 158 4.03 33.27 -25.85
N LEU A 159 2.94 33.63 -25.15
CA LEU A 159 2.75 33.32 -23.74
C LEU A 159 2.64 31.81 -23.50
N ILE A 160 1.89 31.11 -24.36
CA ILE A 160 1.72 29.65 -24.24
C ILE A 160 3.04 28.93 -24.51
N GLU A 161 3.78 29.29 -25.56
CA GLU A 161 5.09 28.65 -25.84
C GLU A 161 6.12 28.95 -24.74
N THR A 162 6.10 30.17 -24.19
CA THR A 162 6.93 30.52 -23.03
C THR A 162 6.54 29.72 -21.80
N ALA A 163 5.23 29.53 -21.55
CA ALA A 163 4.76 28.74 -20.42
C ALA A 163 5.12 27.26 -20.56
N ARG A 164 5.00 26.68 -21.75
CA ARG A 164 5.42 25.30 -22.07
C ARG A 164 6.91 25.06 -21.80
N SER A 165 7.75 26.02 -22.15
CA SER A 165 9.22 25.94 -21.94
C SER A 165 9.66 26.35 -20.53
N THR A 166 8.75 26.85 -19.69
CA THR A 166 9.02 27.23 -18.31
C THR A 166 8.63 26.10 -17.35
N PRO A 167 9.50 25.71 -16.38
CA PRO A 167 9.13 24.75 -15.34
C PRO A 167 7.83 25.14 -14.63
N PHE A 168 6.93 24.18 -14.41
CA PHE A 168 5.59 24.48 -13.85
C PHE A 168 5.63 25.28 -12.55
N THR A 169 6.66 25.10 -11.71
CA THR A 169 6.84 25.84 -10.46
C THR A 169 7.11 27.34 -10.62
N GLN A 170 7.30 27.81 -11.86
CA GLN A 170 7.72 29.18 -12.17
C GLN A 170 6.74 29.93 -13.08
N ARG A 171 5.63 29.30 -13.51
CA ARG A 171 4.63 29.84 -14.47
C ARG A 171 3.72 30.92 -13.88
N THR A 172 4.31 31.94 -13.28
CA THR A 172 3.57 33.13 -12.83
C THR A 172 3.38 34.11 -13.97
N TRP A 173 2.23 34.79 -14.03
CA TRP A 173 1.97 35.79 -15.08
C TRP A 173 3.06 36.86 -15.18
N ASN A 174 3.61 37.32 -14.04
CA ASN A 174 4.69 38.32 -14.05
C ASN A 174 5.90 37.81 -14.83
N ARG A 175 6.36 36.58 -14.54
CA ARG A 175 7.51 35.98 -15.23
C ARG A 175 7.23 35.72 -16.70
N LEU A 176 6.05 35.17 -17.03
CA LEU A 176 5.69 34.87 -18.42
C LEU A 176 5.63 36.15 -19.26
N LEU A 177 5.01 37.22 -18.74
CA LEU A 177 4.90 38.50 -19.42
C LEU A 177 6.24 39.24 -19.55
N GLU A 178 7.09 39.16 -18.52
CA GLU A 178 8.46 39.69 -18.58
C GLU A 178 9.29 38.97 -19.65
N ALA A 179 9.19 37.63 -19.73
CA ALA A 179 9.94 36.82 -20.68
C ALA A 179 9.55 37.09 -22.15
N VAL A 180 8.27 37.36 -22.43
CA VAL A 180 7.81 37.74 -23.79
C VAL A 180 7.99 39.23 -24.09
N GLY A 181 8.48 40.03 -23.13
CA GLY A 181 8.68 41.47 -23.30
C GLY A 181 7.37 42.25 -23.44
N ALA A 182 6.29 41.82 -22.78
CA ALA A 182 4.99 42.49 -22.88
C ALA A 182 5.03 43.91 -22.23
N PRO A 183 4.47 44.94 -22.90
CA PRO A 183 4.34 46.27 -22.30
C PRO A 183 3.39 46.20 -21.09
N GLU A 184 3.63 47.08 -20.10
CA GLU A 184 2.77 47.20 -18.91
C GLU A 184 2.52 45.85 -18.17
N SER A 185 3.51 44.96 -18.18
CA SER A 185 3.40 43.56 -17.71
C SER A 185 2.72 43.39 -16.35
N ARG A 186 2.94 44.30 -15.40
CA ARG A 186 2.30 44.24 -14.06
C ARG A 186 0.79 44.47 -14.09
N ILE A 187 0.33 45.40 -14.92
CA ILE A 187 -1.10 45.71 -15.09
C ILE A 187 -1.76 44.54 -15.80
N LEU A 188 -1.16 44.10 -16.91
CA LEU A 188 -1.66 42.98 -17.69
C LEU A 188 -1.69 41.68 -16.88
N ALA A 189 -0.69 41.42 -16.04
CA ALA A 189 -0.69 40.27 -15.13
C ALA A 189 -1.88 40.31 -14.16
N THR A 190 -2.24 41.49 -13.66
CA THR A 190 -3.39 41.65 -12.76
C THR A 190 -4.71 41.42 -13.49
N GLN A 191 -4.83 41.93 -14.73
CA GLN A 191 -6.00 41.68 -15.57
C GLN A 191 -6.15 40.20 -15.93
N LEU A 192 -5.06 39.52 -16.31
CA LEU A 192 -5.08 38.08 -16.58
C LEU A 192 -5.47 37.25 -15.34
N ARG A 193 -4.98 37.61 -14.14
CA ARG A 193 -5.45 36.99 -12.89
C ARG A 193 -6.95 37.18 -12.67
N SER A 194 -7.50 38.35 -13.00
CA SER A 194 -8.94 38.61 -12.87
C SER A 194 -9.80 37.88 -13.91
N LEU A 195 -9.23 37.57 -15.09
CA LEU A 195 -9.87 36.81 -16.16
C LEU A 195 -9.65 35.29 -16.05
N ARG A 196 -9.10 34.83 -14.93
CA ARG A 196 -8.75 33.41 -14.73
C ARG A 196 -9.91 32.50 -15.08
N VAL A 197 -9.63 31.53 -15.96
CA VAL A 197 -10.55 30.44 -16.29
C VAL A 197 -10.04 29.16 -15.64
N ASP A 198 -10.84 28.61 -14.73
CA ASP A 198 -10.53 27.35 -14.06
C ASP A 198 -11.21 26.17 -14.76
N ILE A 199 -10.60 25.68 -15.84
CA ILE A 199 -11.11 24.49 -16.54
C ILE A 199 -11.02 23.26 -15.63
N LYS A 200 -10.01 23.23 -14.75
CA LYS A 200 -9.81 22.14 -13.80
C LYS A 200 -10.99 22.02 -12.84
N HIS A 201 -11.45 23.13 -12.25
CA HIS A 201 -12.64 23.13 -11.40
C HIS A 201 -13.91 22.72 -12.16
N ALA A 202 -14.09 23.25 -13.39
CA ALA A 202 -15.23 22.93 -14.23
C ALA A 202 -15.31 21.43 -14.59
N ASP A 203 -14.17 20.82 -14.93
CA ASP A 203 -14.05 19.39 -15.21
C ASP A 203 -14.38 18.53 -13.98
N ALA A 204 -13.92 18.94 -12.79
CA ALA A 204 -14.22 18.23 -11.55
C ALA A 204 -15.74 18.26 -11.24
N LEU A 205 -16.39 19.42 -11.42
CA LEU A 205 -17.85 19.55 -11.27
C LEU A 205 -18.63 18.75 -12.32
N LEU A 206 -18.10 18.60 -13.53
CA LEU A 206 -18.70 17.74 -14.56
C LEU A 206 -18.62 16.27 -14.12
N ALA A 207 -17.44 15.81 -13.72
CA ALA A 207 -17.23 14.43 -13.28
C ALA A 207 -18.12 14.06 -12.09
N LEU A 208 -18.25 14.94 -11.10
CA LEU A 208 -19.17 14.75 -9.96
C LEU A 208 -20.63 14.59 -10.43
N ARG A 209 -21.09 15.44 -11.36
CA ARG A 209 -22.44 15.35 -11.92
C ARG A 209 -22.65 14.03 -12.69
N GLU A 210 -21.66 13.57 -13.44
CA GLU A 210 -21.74 12.29 -14.16
C GLU A 210 -21.68 11.09 -13.21
N VAL A 211 -20.94 11.18 -12.10
CA VAL A 211 -20.97 10.17 -11.03
C VAL A 211 -22.38 10.06 -10.44
N VAL A 212 -23.06 11.18 -10.19
CA VAL A 212 -24.44 11.21 -9.66
C VAL A 212 -25.46 10.70 -10.69
N ARG A 213 -25.31 11.08 -11.97
CA ARG A 213 -26.25 10.69 -13.05
C ARG A 213 -26.15 9.21 -13.41
N GLY A 214 -24.94 8.66 -13.41
CA GLY A 214 -24.69 7.30 -13.87
C GLY A 214 -25.13 6.24 -12.85
N LYS A 215 -26.15 5.45 -13.18
CA LYS A 215 -26.30 4.10 -12.61
C LYS A 215 -25.26 3.17 -13.24
N GLY A 216 -24.08 3.06 -12.63
CA GLY A 216 -23.01 2.07 -12.87
C GLY A 216 -23.13 1.16 -14.11
N GLY A 217 -23.11 1.73 -15.31
CA GLY A 217 -23.23 1.02 -16.58
C GLY A 217 -21.90 0.40 -16.97
N ARG A 218 -21.64 -0.79 -16.43
CA ARG A 218 -20.41 -1.58 -16.60
C ARG A 218 -20.07 -1.83 -18.08
N SER A 219 -18.95 -1.29 -18.55
CA SER A 219 -18.02 -2.14 -19.29
C SER A 219 -16.93 -2.57 -18.32
N VAL A 220 -17.12 -3.69 -17.62
CA VAL A 220 -15.99 -4.36 -16.98
C VAL A 220 -15.20 -4.95 -18.13
N ARG A 221 -14.18 -4.23 -18.56
CA ARG A 221 -13.14 -4.82 -19.40
C ARG A 221 -12.26 -5.62 -18.43
N PRO A 222 -11.92 -6.88 -18.75
CA PRO A 222 -11.09 -7.67 -17.86
C PRO A 222 -9.80 -6.89 -17.59
N GLY A 223 -9.53 -6.65 -16.30
CA GLY A 223 -8.27 -6.08 -15.86
C GLY A 223 -7.12 -7.02 -16.21
N PRO A 224 -5.86 -6.54 -16.20
CA PRO A 224 -4.74 -7.45 -16.29
C PRO A 224 -4.80 -8.45 -15.12
N PRO A 225 -4.37 -9.71 -15.33
CA PRO A 225 -4.38 -10.70 -14.26
C PRO A 225 -3.59 -10.19 -13.04
N PRO A 226 -4.02 -10.55 -11.83
CA PRO A 226 -3.29 -10.19 -10.62
C PRO A 226 -1.85 -10.69 -10.72
N THR A 227 -0.93 -9.83 -10.32
CA THR A 227 0.49 -10.14 -10.20
C THR A 227 0.88 -10.24 -8.73
N ILE A 228 2.00 -10.90 -8.45
CA ILE A 228 2.56 -10.93 -7.09
C ILE A 228 2.76 -9.52 -6.51
N TRP A 229 2.97 -8.50 -7.36
CA TRP A 229 3.10 -7.11 -6.94
C TRP A 229 1.76 -6.51 -6.52
N SER A 230 0.67 -6.78 -7.24
CA SER A 230 -0.67 -6.29 -6.86
C SER A 230 -1.13 -6.88 -5.52
N GLU A 231 -0.84 -8.16 -5.26
CA GLU A 231 -1.15 -8.79 -3.97
C GLU A 231 -0.33 -8.18 -2.83
N ARG A 232 0.99 -8.02 -3.02
CA ARG A 232 1.86 -7.40 -2.01
C ARG A 232 1.46 -5.96 -1.70
N TRP A 233 1.07 -5.21 -2.72
CA TRP A 233 0.59 -3.84 -2.54
C TRP A 233 -0.73 -3.82 -1.78
N ARG A 234 -1.69 -4.70 -2.13
CA ARG A 234 -2.94 -4.86 -1.39
C ARG A 234 -2.71 -5.20 0.08
N GLN A 235 -1.77 -6.08 0.38
CA GLN A 235 -1.43 -6.45 1.75
C GLN A 235 -0.77 -5.30 2.50
N ARG A 236 0.17 -4.60 1.86
CA ARG A 236 0.91 -3.49 2.46
C ARG A 236 0.02 -2.31 2.82
N TRP A 237 -0.93 -1.97 1.95
CA TRP A 237 -1.82 -0.83 2.11
C TRP A 237 -3.26 -1.27 2.40
N ALA A 238 -3.44 -2.46 2.95
CA ALA A 238 -4.75 -2.89 3.43
C ALA A 238 -5.29 -1.87 4.44
N PRO A 239 -6.60 -1.57 4.42
CA PRO A 239 -7.19 -0.62 5.37
C PRO A 239 -6.86 -1.02 6.80
N ALA A 240 -6.39 -0.05 7.58
CA ALA A 240 -6.11 -0.24 8.98
C ALA A 240 -7.41 -0.31 9.79
N THR A 241 -7.34 -0.96 10.96
CA THR A 241 -8.43 -0.94 11.94
C THR A 241 -8.12 0.13 12.98
N PRO A 242 -9.00 1.14 13.17
CA PRO A 242 -8.82 2.11 14.25
C PRO A 242 -9.03 1.41 15.60
N VAL A 243 -8.02 1.49 16.47
CA VAL A 243 -8.03 0.88 17.80
C VAL A 243 -8.00 2.00 18.85
N PRO A 244 -8.95 2.04 19.81
CA PRO A 244 -8.94 3.04 20.85
C PRO A 244 -7.75 2.83 21.78
N VAL A 245 -7.03 3.90 22.09
CA VAL A 245 -5.91 3.94 23.02
C VAL A 245 -6.12 5.09 24.00
N THR A 246 -5.82 4.86 25.28
CA THR A 246 -5.76 5.93 26.27
C THR A 246 -4.32 6.43 26.32
N THR A 247 -4.09 7.70 26.05
CA THR A 247 -2.76 8.31 26.16
C THR A 247 -2.39 8.50 27.63
N ASP A 248 -1.11 8.73 27.92
CA ASP A 248 -0.63 9.03 29.28
C ASP A 248 -1.28 10.29 29.87
N SER A 249 -1.78 11.20 29.02
CA SER A 249 -2.58 12.36 29.41
C SER A 249 -4.04 12.04 29.76
N GLY A 250 -4.46 10.77 29.66
CA GLY A 250 -5.84 10.32 29.88
C GLY A 250 -6.80 10.61 28.72
N ALA A 251 -6.32 11.15 27.60
CA ALA A 251 -7.14 11.42 26.43
C ALA A 251 -7.41 10.12 25.65
N GLN A 252 -8.66 9.94 25.21
CA GLN A 252 -8.99 8.87 24.27
C GLN A 252 -8.58 9.29 22.86
N SER A 253 -7.70 8.50 22.25
CA SER A 253 -7.32 8.61 20.85
C SER A 253 -7.58 7.29 20.14
N ALA A 254 -7.51 7.28 18.81
CA ALA A 254 -7.51 6.07 18.01
C ALA A 254 -6.17 5.96 17.27
N VAL A 255 -5.62 4.75 17.23
CA VAL A 255 -4.44 4.43 16.42
C VAL A 255 -4.86 3.43 15.37
N ASP A 256 -4.54 3.74 14.12
CA ASP A 256 -4.75 2.84 12.99
C ASP A 256 -3.73 1.71 13.03
N VAL A 257 -4.22 0.47 13.14
CA VAL A 257 -3.41 -0.74 13.18
C VAL A 257 -3.75 -1.65 12.00
N GLY A 258 -2.77 -1.90 11.14
CA GLY A 258 -2.87 -2.86 10.05
C GLY A 258 -2.53 -4.29 10.51
N ASP A 259 -2.97 -5.28 9.74
CA ASP A 259 -2.64 -6.69 10.04
C ASP A 259 -1.13 -6.97 9.98
N LEU A 260 -0.39 -6.23 9.15
CA LEU A 260 1.07 -6.33 9.10
C LEU A 260 1.76 -5.78 10.34
N ASP A 261 1.17 -4.78 11.01
CA ASP A 261 1.69 -4.29 12.29
C ASP A 261 1.53 -5.37 13.36
N VAL A 262 0.40 -6.09 13.35
CA VAL A 262 0.16 -7.21 14.25
C VAL A 262 1.12 -8.36 13.97
N LEU A 263 1.29 -8.78 12.71
CA LEU A 263 2.28 -9.82 12.37
C LEU A 263 3.70 -9.42 12.79
N SER A 264 4.05 -8.14 12.60
CA SER A 264 5.34 -7.60 13.02
C SER A 264 5.52 -7.70 14.54
N LEU A 265 4.50 -7.34 15.32
CA LEU A 265 4.47 -7.50 16.77
C LEU A 265 4.68 -8.96 17.16
N LEU A 266 3.92 -9.89 16.58
CA LEU A 266 4.05 -11.32 16.86
C LEU A 266 5.45 -11.83 16.56
N SER A 267 6.04 -11.46 15.41
CA SER A 267 7.41 -11.82 15.06
C SER A 267 8.43 -11.35 16.10
N VAL A 268 8.34 -10.10 16.56
CA VAL A 268 9.37 -9.54 17.46
C VAL A 268 9.15 -9.87 18.94
N CYS A 269 7.92 -10.21 19.34
CA CYS A 269 7.55 -10.54 20.72
C CYS A 269 7.42 -12.05 20.99
N ALA A 270 7.32 -12.89 19.97
CA ALA A 270 7.13 -14.33 20.17
C ALA A 270 8.32 -14.97 20.91
N ILE A 271 8.04 -15.91 21.81
CA ILE A 271 9.06 -16.76 22.43
C ILE A 271 9.10 -18.17 21.84
N ASP A 272 8.11 -18.49 20.99
CA ASP A 272 7.92 -19.79 20.39
C ASP A 272 8.04 -19.75 18.85
N ARG A 273 8.09 -20.93 18.23
CA ARG A 273 8.30 -21.11 16.78
C ARG A 273 7.00 -21.03 15.99
N TRP A 274 6.21 -20.00 16.26
CA TRP A 274 4.83 -19.86 15.81
C TRP A 274 4.68 -19.92 14.28
N ALA A 275 5.67 -19.42 13.54
CA ALA A 275 5.67 -19.38 12.09
C ALA A 275 5.89 -20.76 11.44
N TYR A 276 6.37 -21.76 12.18
CA TYR A 276 6.78 -23.06 11.61
C TYR A 276 5.61 -23.84 11.01
N VAL A 277 4.48 -23.93 11.71
CA VAL A 277 3.31 -24.70 11.21
C VAL A 277 2.67 -24.02 9.99
N PRO A 278 2.35 -22.71 10.01
CA PRO A 278 1.85 -22.03 8.82
C PRO A 278 2.81 -22.11 7.62
N ALA A 279 4.12 -22.06 7.87
CA ALA A 279 5.14 -22.22 6.84
C ALA A 279 5.10 -23.62 6.22
N LEU A 280 4.94 -24.68 7.03
CA LEU A 280 4.79 -26.04 6.51
C LEU A 280 3.49 -26.23 5.72
N GLU A 281 2.38 -25.63 6.16
CA GLU A 281 1.12 -25.67 5.40
C GLU A 281 1.28 -25.00 4.03
N GLN A 282 2.00 -23.89 3.96
CA GLN A 282 2.32 -23.23 2.70
C GLN A 282 3.15 -24.12 1.77
N VAL A 283 4.16 -24.82 2.31
CA VAL A 283 4.97 -25.78 1.56
C VAL A 283 4.13 -26.96 1.08
N ALA A 284 3.26 -27.50 1.94
CA ALA A 284 2.36 -28.59 1.58
C ALA A 284 1.38 -28.19 0.47
N ALA A 285 0.88 -26.95 0.49
CA ALA A 285 0.05 -26.42 -0.57
C ALA A 285 0.83 -26.23 -1.90
N TRP A 286 2.12 -25.88 -1.85
CA TRP A 286 2.97 -25.88 -3.05
C TRP A 286 3.21 -27.28 -3.60
N TYR A 287 3.44 -28.25 -2.72
CA TYR A 287 3.56 -29.65 -3.12
C TYR A 287 2.30 -30.15 -3.82
N TRP A 288 1.13 -29.84 -3.25
CA TRP A 288 -0.15 -30.15 -3.87
C TRP A 288 -0.26 -29.57 -5.29
N ASN A 289 0.07 -28.29 -5.48
CA ASN A 289 0.03 -27.67 -6.80
C ASN A 289 1.03 -28.29 -7.78
N LEU A 290 2.19 -28.74 -7.30
CA LEU A 290 3.19 -29.40 -8.13
C LEU A 290 2.67 -30.73 -8.67
N THR A 291 1.90 -31.47 -7.88
CA THR A 291 1.35 -32.78 -8.25
C THR A 291 -0.05 -32.71 -8.87
N HIS A 292 -0.79 -31.62 -8.61
CA HIS A 292 -2.17 -31.38 -9.04
C HIS A 292 -2.33 -29.92 -9.55
N PRO A 293 -1.77 -29.56 -10.71
CA PRO A 293 -1.68 -28.18 -11.18
C PRO A 293 -3.05 -27.52 -11.46
N ASP A 294 -4.08 -28.31 -11.76
CA ASP A 294 -5.42 -27.82 -12.06
C ASP A 294 -6.32 -27.70 -10.82
N ASP A 295 -5.84 -28.13 -9.64
CA ASP A 295 -6.62 -28.13 -8.41
C ASP A 295 -6.31 -26.88 -7.55
N GLY A 296 -7.20 -25.90 -7.64
CA GLY A 296 -7.14 -24.66 -6.88
C GLY A 296 -7.65 -24.78 -5.43
N GLY A 297 -7.59 -23.68 -4.69
CA GLY A 297 -8.16 -23.58 -3.34
C GLY A 297 -7.27 -22.85 -2.35
N ALA A 298 -7.79 -22.64 -1.14
CA ALA A 298 -7.06 -22.00 -0.06
C ALA A 298 -5.84 -22.84 0.37
N VAL A 299 -4.84 -22.20 0.98
CA VAL A 299 -3.62 -22.89 1.41
C VAL A 299 -3.93 -24.03 2.40
N CYS A 300 -4.80 -23.78 3.39
CA CYS A 300 -5.26 -24.80 4.34
C CYS A 300 -5.88 -26.04 3.67
N GLU A 301 -6.69 -25.84 2.63
CA GLU A 301 -7.41 -26.92 1.95
C GLU A 301 -6.43 -27.82 1.19
N ARG A 302 -5.53 -27.20 0.42
CA ARG A 302 -4.49 -27.91 -0.33
C ARG A 302 -3.49 -28.60 0.59
N ALA A 303 -3.10 -27.93 1.69
CA ALA A 303 -2.26 -28.54 2.72
C ALA A 303 -2.93 -29.77 3.35
N ALA A 304 -4.22 -29.68 3.68
CA ALA A 304 -4.97 -30.82 4.24
C ALA A 304 -5.07 -32.00 3.28
N ARG A 305 -5.28 -31.75 1.98
CA ARG A 305 -5.27 -32.79 0.94
C ARG A 305 -3.90 -33.46 0.80
N ALA A 306 -2.82 -32.67 0.73
CA ALA A 306 -1.46 -33.20 0.68
C ALA A 306 -1.10 -34.04 1.91
N VAL A 307 -1.53 -33.60 3.10
CA VAL A 307 -1.33 -34.32 4.36
C VAL A 307 -2.13 -35.63 4.38
N ALA A 308 -3.33 -35.68 3.80
CA ALA A 308 -4.14 -36.90 3.75
C ALA A 308 -3.49 -38.04 2.93
N GLU A 309 -2.53 -37.73 2.05
CA GLU A 309 -1.75 -38.72 1.30
C GLU A 309 -0.53 -39.29 2.08
N VAL A 310 -0.39 -38.91 3.35
CA VAL A 310 0.69 -39.36 4.23
C VAL A 310 0.08 -39.99 5.48
N ALA A 311 0.54 -41.19 5.83
CA ALA A 311 0.26 -41.80 7.12
C ALA A 311 1.34 -41.38 8.13
N ALA A 312 0.96 -40.63 9.17
CA ALA A 312 1.83 -40.27 10.28
C ALA A 312 1.03 -40.03 11.58
N ASP A 313 1.70 -40.14 12.73
CA ASP A 313 1.08 -40.13 14.06
C ASP A 313 0.55 -38.75 14.49
N SER A 314 0.88 -37.69 13.75
CA SER A 314 0.35 -36.35 14.00
C SER A 314 0.26 -35.50 12.74
N TYR A 315 -0.60 -34.48 12.79
CA TYR A 315 -0.71 -33.50 11.71
C TYR A 315 0.62 -32.79 11.42
N LEU A 316 1.37 -32.44 12.48
CA LEU A 316 2.69 -31.82 12.33
C LEU A 316 3.66 -32.75 11.61
N ARG A 317 3.74 -34.02 12.01
CA ARG A 317 4.64 -34.99 11.36
C ARG A 317 4.24 -35.25 9.91
N SER A 318 2.94 -35.23 9.62
CA SER A 318 2.44 -35.35 8.26
C SER A 318 2.92 -34.18 7.40
N LEU A 319 2.79 -32.94 7.90
CA LEU A 319 3.29 -31.73 7.24
C LEU A 319 4.80 -31.77 7.00
N GLU A 320 5.59 -32.21 7.98
CA GLU A 320 7.04 -32.36 7.83
C GLU A 320 7.40 -33.38 6.75
N THR A 321 6.66 -34.49 6.68
CA THR A 321 6.83 -35.53 5.66
C THR A 321 6.50 -35.01 4.27
N VAL A 322 5.41 -34.23 4.13
CA VAL A 322 5.09 -33.55 2.85
C VAL A 322 6.19 -32.57 2.47
N ALA A 323 6.73 -31.79 3.42
CA ALA A 323 7.83 -30.86 3.15
C ALA A 323 9.11 -31.58 2.70
N HIS A 324 9.40 -32.77 3.23
CA HIS A 324 10.48 -33.62 2.76
C HIS A 324 10.23 -34.12 1.33
N ARG A 325 9.02 -34.64 1.02
CA ARG A 325 8.63 -35.04 -0.34
C ARG A 325 8.72 -33.88 -1.33
N TYR A 326 8.32 -32.68 -0.92
CA TYR A 326 8.46 -31.47 -1.73
C TYR A 326 9.91 -31.18 -2.06
N ALA A 327 10.81 -31.24 -1.07
CA ALA A 327 12.23 -31.00 -1.28
C ALA A 327 12.84 -32.00 -2.26
N GLN A 328 12.41 -33.28 -2.23
CA GLN A 328 12.85 -34.29 -3.19
C GLN A 328 12.28 -34.03 -4.58
N ALA A 329 10.96 -33.79 -4.68
CA ALA A 329 10.27 -33.55 -5.94
C ALA A 329 10.76 -32.31 -6.68
N THR A 330 11.24 -31.30 -5.95
CA THR A 330 11.80 -30.07 -6.54
C THR A 330 13.32 -30.12 -6.73
N GLY A 331 13.97 -31.23 -6.38
CA GLY A 331 15.42 -31.41 -6.51
C GLY A 331 16.25 -30.55 -5.56
N ILE A 332 15.64 -30.04 -4.47
CA ILE A 332 16.35 -29.32 -3.40
C ILE A 332 17.26 -30.28 -2.63
N ILE A 333 16.82 -31.54 -2.49
CA ILE A 333 17.59 -32.63 -1.90
C ILE A 333 17.50 -33.88 -2.77
N ASP A 334 18.49 -34.76 -2.65
CA ASP A 334 18.46 -36.12 -3.16
C ASP A 334 18.30 -37.14 -1.99
N GLU A 335 18.60 -38.42 -2.24
CA GLU A 335 18.55 -39.48 -1.22
C GLU A 335 19.50 -39.24 -0.03
N SER A 336 20.55 -38.43 -0.21
CA SER A 336 21.50 -38.06 0.85
C SER A 336 21.02 -36.87 1.69
N GLY A 337 19.94 -36.20 1.28
CA GLY A 337 19.36 -35.06 1.99
C GLY A 337 20.12 -33.75 1.73
N PHE A 338 20.11 -32.85 2.73
CA PHE A 338 20.83 -31.58 2.63
C PHE A 338 22.32 -31.74 2.95
N PRO A 339 23.24 -31.12 2.17
CA PRO A 339 24.66 -31.12 2.48
C PRO A 339 24.97 -30.54 3.87
N GLU A 340 26.02 -31.05 4.51
CA GLU A 340 26.41 -30.65 5.87
C GLU A 340 26.62 -29.13 6.01
N HIS A 341 27.26 -28.49 5.03
CA HIS A 341 27.48 -27.03 5.06
C HIS A 341 26.16 -26.24 5.01
N VAL A 342 25.13 -26.75 4.32
CA VAL A 342 23.80 -26.12 4.30
C VAL A 342 23.10 -26.32 5.64
N ARG A 343 23.20 -27.52 6.22
CA ARG A 343 22.66 -27.83 7.56
C ARG A 343 23.28 -26.93 8.62
N ALA A 344 24.60 -26.83 8.67
CA ALA A 344 25.33 -25.98 9.63
C ALA A 344 25.03 -24.48 9.44
N HIS A 345 24.61 -24.07 8.24
CA HIS A 345 24.24 -22.70 7.97
C HIS A 345 22.83 -22.33 8.45
N TRP A 346 21.90 -23.29 8.47
CA TRP A 346 20.48 -23.05 8.73
C TRP A 346 19.95 -23.72 10.01
N LEU A 347 20.75 -24.52 10.69
CA LEU A 347 20.45 -25.13 12.00
C LEU A 347 21.44 -24.62 13.04
N THR A 348 20.98 -24.45 14.27
CA THR A 348 21.91 -24.29 15.40
C THR A 348 22.68 -25.59 15.61
N ALA A 349 23.83 -25.54 16.30
CA ALA A 349 24.59 -26.75 16.63
C ALA A 349 23.72 -27.78 17.37
N GLU A 350 22.95 -27.32 18.37
CA GLU A 350 21.99 -28.14 19.13
C GLU A 350 20.91 -28.76 18.23
N GLU A 351 20.35 -27.99 17.29
CA GLU A 351 19.36 -28.52 16.34
C GLU A 351 19.97 -29.56 15.41
N ASN A 352 21.20 -29.33 14.93
CA ASN A 352 21.87 -30.23 14.01
C ASN A 352 22.20 -31.57 14.69
N ASP A 353 22.57 -31.54 15.97
CA ASP A 353 22.81 -32.73 16.78
C ASP A 353 21.51 -33.49 17.07
N ARG A 354 20.46 -32.77 17.51
CA ARG A 354 19.17 -33.38 17.84
C ARG A 354 18.46 -34.00 16.63
N LEU A 355 18.59 -33.38 15.45
CA LEU A 355 17.91 -33.82 14.22
C LEU A 355 18.80 -34.68 13.33
N ARG A 356 19.97 -35.11 13.82
CA ARG A 356 21.00 -35.84 13.03
C ARG A 356 20.42 -36.98 12.22
N ASP A 357 19.60 -37.80 12.86
CA ASP A 357 19.06 -39.07 12.33
C ASP A 357 17.60 -38.95 11.85
N ASP A 358 17.06 -37.72 11.77
CA ASP A 358 15.70 -37.46 11.25
C ASP A 358 15.75 -36.59 9.98
N PRO A 359 15.99 -37.21 8.80
CA PRO A 359 16.07 -36.48 7.55
C PRO A 359 14.77 -35.74 7.20
N ILE A 360 13.61 -36.24 7.67
CA ILE A 360 12.32 -35.58 7.44
C ILE A 360 12.27 -34.26 8.22
N ALA A 361 12.62 -34.27 9.51
CA ALA A 361 12.62 -33.05 10.33
C ALA A 361 13.70 -32.05 9.88
N VAL A 362 14.88 -32.53 9.45
CA VAL A 362 15.91 -31.67 8.83
C VAL A 362 15.35 -31.01 7.58
N SER A 363 14.74 -31.78 6.68
CA SER A 363 14.18 -31.22 5.45
C SER A 363 13.09 -30.21 5.74
N ALA A 364 12.14 -30.54 6.60
CA ALA A 364 11.07 -29.64 6.99
C ALA A 364 11.60 -28.31 7.58
N ARG A 365 12.62 -28.38 8.44
CA ARG A 365 13.25 -27.18 9.03
C ARG A 365 13.98 -26.34 7.98
N LEU A 366 14.77 -26.96 7.11
CA LEU A 366 15.54 -26.22 6.10
C LEU A 366 14.61 -25.64 5.05
N THR A 367 13.70 -26.43 4.49
CA THR A 367 12.67 -26.01 3.54
C THR A 367 11.90 -24.79 4.05
N THR A 368 11.52 -24.76 5.33
CA THR A 368 10.83 -23.61 5.93
C THR A 368 11.73 -22.42 6.31
N ARG A 369 13.05 -22.58 6.32
CA ARG A 369 14.00 -21.49 6.56
C ARG A 369 14.61 -20.93 5.26
N THR A 370 14.68 -21.73 4.21
CA THR A 370 15.33 -21.39 2.93
C THR A 370 14.35 -20.94 1.85
N LEU A 371 13.16 -21.53 1.78
CA LEU A 371 12.23 -21.27 0.66
C LEU A 371 11.43 -19.98 0.78
N PHE A 372 11.51 -19.32 1.93
CA PHE A 372 10.87 -18.04 2.16
C PHE A 372 11.81 -16.85 1.87
N PHE A 373 12.97 -17.08 1.24
CA PHE A 373 13.94 -16.05 0.82
C PHE A 373 13.45 -15.24 -0.41
N ALA A 374 12.19 -14.82 -0.42
CA ALA A 374 11.75 -13.72 -1.28
C ALA A 374 12.11 -12.39 -0.61
N ARG A 375 12.43 -11.34 -1.39
CA ARG A 375 12.80 -9.98 -0.91
C ARG A 375 11.64 -9.20 -0.22
N SER A 376 10.71 -9.90 0.43
CA SER A 376 9.60 -9.37 1.22
C SER A 376 9.08 -10.47 2.14
N LEU A 377 8.43 -10.10 3.26
CA LEU A 377 7.83 -10.99 4.26
C LEU A 377 7.16 -12.25 3.63
N PRO A 378 7.26 -13.43 4.29
CA PRO A 378 6.87 -14.71 3.70
C PRO A 378 5.38 -14.74 3.37
N ALA A 379 5.02 -15.32 2.22
CA ALA A 379 3.68 -15.84 1.85
C ALA A 379 2.51 -15.23 2.65
N ILE A 380 2.43 -13.90 2.64
CA ILE A 380 1.72 -13.12 3.65
C ILE A 380 0.25 -13.50 3.68
N GLN A 381 -0.31 -13.88 2.54
CA GLN A 381 -1.72 -14.16 2.42
C GLN A 381 -2.20 -15.25 3.39
N HIS A 382 -1.49 -16.39 3.47
CA HIS A 382 -1.85 -17.47 4.40
C HIS A 382 -1.73 -17.02 5.86
N PHE A 383 -0.64 -16.34 6.19
CA PHE A 383 -0.41 -15.81 7.54
C PHE A 383 -1.47 -14.78 7.93
N LEU A 384 -1.88 -13.90 7.02
CA LEU A 384 -2.94 -12.92 7.23
C LEU A 384 -4.32 -13.58 7.37
N GLU A 385 -4.61 -14.60 6.57
CA GLU A 385 -5.85 -15.37 6.68
C GLU A 385 -5.95 -16.07 8.03
N LEU A 386 -4.88 -16.73 8.48
CA LEU A 386 -4.81 -17.32 9.81
C LEU A 386 -4.90 -16.27 10.91
N LEU A 387 -4.20 -15.14 10.78
CA LEU A 387 -4.27 -14.04 11.74
C LEU A 387 -5.71 -13.52 11.89
N ARG A 388 -6.41 -13.28 10.76
CA ARG A 388 -7.80 -12.80 10.73
C ARG A 388 -8.79 -13.81 11.31
N ALA A 389 -8.46 -15.09 11.27
CA ALA A 389 -9.25 -16.17 11.85
C ALA A 389 -8.92 -16.45 13.33
N ASP A 390 -7.84 -15.88 13.88
CA ASP A 390 -7.44 -16.12 15.26
C ASP A 390 -8.27 -15.26 16.24
N PRO A 391 -8.92 -15.87 17.25
CA PRO A 391 -9.75 -15.13 18.21
C PRO A 391 -8.96 -14.12 19.05
N ARG A 392 -7.63 -14.22 19.12
CA ARG A 392 -6.76 -13.30 19.89
C ARG A 392 -6.41 -12.03 19.11
N LEU A 393 -6.78 -11.91 17.83
CA LEU A 393 -6.47 -10.74 17.01
C LEU A 393 -6.86 -9.39 17.65
N PRO A 394 -8.05 -9.22 18.28
CA PRO A 394 -8.38 -7.95 18.94
C PRO A 394 -7.41 -7.56 20.05
N GLU A 395 -6.91 -8.54 20.82
CA GLU A 395 -5.94 -8.33 21.89
C GLU A 395 -4.58 -7.90 21.32
N TRP A 396 -4.09 -8.60 20.30
CA TRP A 396 -2.83 -8.25 19.65
C TRP A 396 -2.87 -6.89 18.96
N ARG A 397 -4.02 -6.51 18.38
CA ARG A 397 -4.24 -5.15 17.85
C ARG A 397 -4.15 -4.10 18.96
N ALA A 398 -4.72 -4.35 20.13
CA ALA A 398 -4.61 -3.43 21.26
C ALA A 398 -3.16 -3.30 21.77
N MET A 399 -2.39 -4.39 21.76
CA MET A 399 -0.96 -4.35 22.10
C MET A 399 -0.17 -3.52 21.07
N ALA A 400 -0.37 -3.77 19.77
CA ALA A 400 0.29 -3.02 18.71
C ALA A 400 -0.08 -1.52 18.77
N ALA A 401 -1.36 -1.20 18.97
CA ALA A 401 -1.86 0.17 19.08
C ALA A 401 -1.18 0.95 20.21
N ARG A 402 -1.01 0.33 21.39
CA ARG A 402 -0.32 0.98 22.52
C ARG A 402 1.13 1.31 22.20
N ALA A 403 1.88 0.36 21.64
CA ALA A 403 3.28 0.59 21.30
C ALA A 403 3.46 1.63 20.18
N LEU A 404 2.56 1.63 19.18
CA LEU A 404 2.53 2.65 18.14
C LEU A 404 2.20 4.04 18.70
N ALA A 405 1.22 4.13 19.62
CA ALA A 405 0.86 5.38 20.29
C ALA A 405 2.05 5.98 21.05
N GLN A 406 2.78 5.15 21.81
CA GLN A 406 3.97 5.56 22.55
C GLN A 406 5.07 6.09 21.63
N ARG A 407 5.33 5.40 20.50
CA ARG A 407 6.28 5.89 19.48
C ARG A 407 5.87 7.25 18.93
N ASP A 408 4.59 7.41 18.57
CA ASP A 408 4.10 8.64 17.95
C ASP A 408 3.99 9.81 18.94
N GLU A 409 3.72 9.54 20.22
CA GLU A 409 3.83 10.52 21.30
C GLU A 409 5.29 11.00 21.46
N LEU A 410 6.26 10.08 21.53
CA LEU A 410 7.68 10.44 21.62
C LEU A 410 8.13 11.25 20.38
N ALA A 411 7.67 10.88 19.19
CA ALA A 411 7.94 11.63 17.96
C ALA A 411 7.42 13.08 18.04
N ARG A 412 6.24 13.29 18.63
CA ARG A 412 5.68 14.64 18.85
C ARG A 412 6.45 15.43 19.90
N GLN A 413 6.79 14.80 21.04
CA GLN A 413 7.52 15.47 22.12
C GLN A 413 8.97 15.80 21.74
N LYS A 414 9.58 14.98 20.88
CA LYS A 414 10.98 15.10 20.46
C LYS A 414 11.12 14.98 18.93
N PRO A 415 10.69 15.99 18.14
CA PRO A 415 10.71 15.91 16.67
C PRO A 415 12.10 15.73 16.03
N HIS A 416 13.16 16.02 16.79
CA HIS A 416 14.55 15.83 16.36
C HIS A 416 15.04 14.37 16.50
N LEU A 417 14.32 13.52 17.24
CA LEU A 417 14.64 12.10 17.34
C LEU A 417 14.10 11.34 16.13
N ASN A 418 14.95 10.54 15.51
CA ASN A 418 14.56 9.72 14.37
C ASN A 418 13.92 8.39 14.81
N VAL A 419 12.81 8.46 15.56
CA VAL A 419 12.11 7.29 16.09
C VAL A 419 11.42 6.44 15.01
N ARG A 420 11.26 6.97 13.80
CA ARG A 420 10.67 6.27 12.65
C ARG A 420 11.70 5.56 11.77
N ARG A 421 12.99 5.82 11.97
CA ARG A 421 14.11 5.14 11.30
C ARG A 421 15.29 5.01 12.26
N PRO A 422 15.17 4.16 13.30
CA PRO A 422 16.24 3.93 14.26
C PRO A 422 17.47 3.33 13.56
N ASP A 423 18.64 3.49 14.19
CA ASP A 423 19.88 2.87 13.70
C ASP A 423 19.74 1.33 13.68
N PRO A 424 20.03 0.66 12.54
CA PRO A 424 19.92 -0.79 12.42
C PRO A 424 20.75 -1.57 13.46
N GLY A 425 21.95 -1.08 13.81
CA GLY A 425 22.83 -1.72 14.79
C GLY A 425 22.32 -1.59 16.23
N GLN A 426 21.71 -0.46 16.57
CA GLN A 426 20.98 -0.29 17.84
C GLN A 426 19.78 -1.22 17.92
N LEU A 427 18.99 -1.32 16.85
CA LEU A 427 17.81 -2.17 16.81
C LEU A 427 18.17 -3.64 17.02
N LYS A 428 19.23 -4.13 16.35
CA LYS A 428 19.76 -5.48 16.58
C LYS A 428 20.18 -5.71 18.02
N ARG A 429 20.91 -4.78 18.65
CA ARG A 429 21.34 -4.92 20.05
C ARG A 429 20.15 -4.95 21.01
N LEU A 430 19.16 -4.09 20.78
CA LEU A 430 17.96 -4.01 21.59
C LEU A 430 17.19 -5.33 21.58
N PHE A 431 16.89 -5.87 20.40
CA PHE A 431 16.16 -7.12 20.28
C PHE A 431 17.03 -8.35 20.61
N ALA A 432 18.35 -8.32 20.41
CA ALA A 432 19.25 -9.39 20.85
C ALA A 432 19.19 -9.56 22.37
N ASN A 433 19.29 -8.44 23.11
CA ASN A 433 19.17 -8.45 24.56
C ASN A 433 17.82 -8.99 25.01
N ARG A 434 16.74 -8.55 24.35
CA ARG A 434 15.38 -8.98 24.65
C ARG A 434 15.13 -10.47 24.37
N TRP A 435 15.67 -10.98 23.27
CA TRP A 435 15.53 -12.39 22.89
C TRP A 435 16.50 -13.31 23.63
N GLY A 436 17.51 -12.75 24.32
CA GLY A 436 18.56 -13.52 24.98
C GLY A 436 19.47 -14.26 24.01
N THR A 437 19.51 -13.83 22.74
CA THR A 437 20.28 -14.46 21.66
C THR A 437 20.62 -13.45 20.59
N GLU A 438 21.63 -13.74 19.77
CA GLU A 438 22.02 -12.87 18.66
C GLU A 438 20.92 -12.80 17.59
N VAL A 439 20.67 -11.60 17.04
CA VAL A 439 19.81 -11.40 15.86
C VAL A 439 20.54 -11.92 14.62
N ASN A 440 20.49 -13.24 14.43
CA ASN A 440 21.06 -13.94 13.28
C ASN A 440 19.97 -14.55 12.39
N ARG A 441 20.37 -15.06 11.21
CA ARG A 441 19.44 -15.62 10.22
C ARG A 441 18.53 -16.73 10.75
N ILE A 442 19.03 -17.57 11.66
CA ILE A 442 18.29 -18.71 12.21
C ILE A 442 17.23 -18.20 13.18
N GLU A 443 17.59 -17.28 14.06
CA GLU A 443 16.66 -16.66 15.01
C GLU A 443 15.57 -15.87 14.28
N LEU A 444 15.94 -15.07 13.28
CA LEU A 444 14.99 -14.35 12.43
C LEU A 444 14.01 -15.31 11.77
N ALA A 445 14.50 -16.41 11.17
CA ALA A 445 13.64 -17.38 10.51
C ALA A 445 12.68 -18.09 11.48
N GLN A 446 13.10 -18.36 12.73
CA GLN A 446 12.21 -18.91 13.77
C GLN A 446 11.02 -17.98 14.09
N ARG A 447 11.24 -16.66 13.95
CA ARG A 447 10.27 -15.60 14.21
C ARG A 447 9.41 -15.23 12.99
N GLY A 448 9.57 -15.94 11.87
CA GLY A 448 8.88 -15.60 10.62
C GLY A 448 9.50 -14.41 9.87
N LEU A 449 10.68 -13.93 10.29
CA LEU A 449 11.41 -12.83 9.66
C LEU A 449 12.48 -13.38 8.72
N MET A 450 12.30 -13.19 7.41
CA MET A 450 13.09 -13.91 6.41
C MET A 450 14.35 -13.16 5.94
N THR A 451 14.43 -11.87 6.25
CA THR A 451 15.57 -11.02 5.92
C THR A 451 15.81 -10.03 7.06
N GLU A 452 17.00 -9.43 7.10
CA GLU A 452 17.26 -8.32 8.02
C GLU A 452 16.33 -7.13 7.73
N ASP A 453 16.04 -6.83 6.45
CA ASP A 453 15.09 -5.77 6.07
C ASP A 453 13.69 -6.03 6.63
N ALA A 454 13.24 -7.29 6.61
CA ALA A 454 11.97 -7.69 7.22
C ALA A 454 12.00 -7.48 8.74
N PHE A 455 13.12 -7.82 9.39
CA PHE A 455 13.33 -7.53 10.80
C PHE A 455 13.30 -6.03 11.09
N TYR A 456 14.06 -5.20 10.38
CA TYR A 456 14.07 -3.75 10.59
C TYR A 456 12.69 -3.14 10.37
N THR A 457 11.97 -3.59 9.35
CA THR A 457 10.59 -3.16 9.09
C THR A 457 9.66 -3.56 10.24
N ALA A 458 9.75 -4.78 10.74
CA ALA A 458 8.89 -5.29 11.81
C ALA A 458 9.23 -4.68 13.19
N ALA A 459 10.51 -4.46 13.48
CA ALA A 459 10.98 -4.01 14.78
C ALA A 459 10.93 -2.49 14.96
N THR A 460 11.09 -1.70 13.89
CA THR A 460 11.10 -0.24 13.95
C THR A 460 9.86 0.36 14.64
N PRO A 461 8.62 -0.06 14.31
CA PRO A 461 7.42 0.49 14.96
C PRO A 461 7.39 0.29 16.48
N PHE A 462 8.08 -0.74 16.97
CA PHE A 462 8.07 -1.17 18.37
C PHE A 462 9.37 -0.83 19.11
N ALA A 463 10.29 -0.11 18.50
CA ALA A 463 11.60 0.20 19.08
C ALA A 463 11.51 0.99 20.39
N VAL A 464 10.55 1.91 20.50
CA VAL A 464 10.34 2.73 21.72
C VAL A 464 9.84 1.85 22.86
N ALA A 465 8.74 1.13 22.66
CA ALA A 465 8.23 0.18 23.64
C ALA A 465 9.27 -0.90 24.02
N ALA A 466 10.12 -1.32 23.08
CA ALA A 466 11.21 -2.25 23.36
C ALA A 466 12.30 -1.62 24.26
N ALA A 467 12.63 -0.35 24.05
CA ALA A 467 13.64 0.37 24.83
C ALA A 467 13.18 0.65 26.26
N ASP A 468 11.88 0.86 26.45
CA ASP A 468 11.25 1.10 27.76
C ASP A 468 10.88 -0.21 28.49
N ASP A 469 11.21 -1.37 27.90
CA ASP A 469 10.86 -2.73 28.39
C ASP A 469 9.34 -2.97 28.55
N GLU A 470 8.53 -2.30 27.73
CA GLU A 470 7.07 -2.37 27.74
C GLU A 470 6.49 -3.30 26.67
N LEU A 471 7.33 -3.89 25.82
CA LEU A 471 6.89 -4.97 24.96
C LEU A 471 6.61 -6.24 25.77
N PRO A 472 5.59 -7.04 25.41
CA PRO A 472 5.35 -8.33 26.04
C PRO A 472 6.26 -9.43 25.45
N SER A 473 6.45 -10.49 26.22
CA SER A 473 6.91 -11.80 25.70
C SER A 473 5.68 -12.66 25.48
N LEU A 474 5.48 -13.14 24.25
CA LEU A 474 4.23 -13.79 23.83
C LEU A 474 4.47 -15.24 23.42
N GLU A 475 3.71 -16.17 23.98
CA GLU A 475 3.57 -17.51 23.38
C GLU A 475 2.42 -17.45 22.36
N VAL A 476 2.77 -17.38 21.08
CA VAL A 476 1.80 -17.23 19.99
C VAL A 476 1.16 -18.58 19.67
N GLY A 477 1.92 -19.67 19.76
CA GLY A 477 1.48 -21.02 19.45
C GLY A 477 1.23 -21.20 17.95
N ARG A 478 0.20 -21.97 17.61
CA ARG A 478 -0.25 -22.11 16.21
C ARG A 478 -1.19 -20.97 15.89
N LEU A 479 -0.89 -20.21 14.83
CA LEU A 479 -1.75 -19.12 14.35
C LEU A 479 -3.04 -19.67 13.71
N GLY A 480 -4.17 -19.04 13.98
CA GLY A 480 -5.49 -19.43 13.47
C GLY A 480 -6.38 -20.05 14.55
N SER A 481 -7.65 -20.32 14.21
CA SER A 481 -8.59 -20.91 15.16
C SER A 481 -8.05 -22.24 15.68
N GLY A 482 -7.94 -22.33 17.02
CA GLY A 482 -7.26 -23.40 17.73
C GLY A 482 -7.64 -24.78 17.23
N ARG A 483 -6.82 -25.33 16.31
CA ARG A 483 -6.72 -26.77 16.10
C ARG A 483 -6.13 -27.32 17.37
N SER A 484 -7.02 -27.65 18.31
CA SER A 484 -6.69 -28.19 19.63
C SER A 484 -5.55 -29.19 19.47
N MET A 485 -4.52 -29.08 20.31
CA MET A 485 -3.70 -30.24 20.59
C MET A 485 -4.63 -31.29 21.20
N GLY A 486 -5.19 -32.15 20.36
CA GLY A 486 -5.78 -33.40 20.78
C GLY A 486 -4.63 -34.25 21.27
N THR A 487 -4.35 -34.17 22.57
CA THR A 487 -3.75 -35.27 23.30
C THR A 487 -4.73 -36.43 23.21
N GLY A 488 -4.38 -37.44 22.42
CA GLY A 488 -5.01 -38.74 22.35
C GLY A 488 -3.93 -39.76 22.09
#